data_AF-A0A699Z3B8-F1
#
_entry.id   AF-A0A699Z3B8-F1
#
_cell.length_a   1.000
_cell.length_b   1.000
_cell.length_c   1.000
_cell.angle_alpha   90.00
_cell.angle_beta   90.00
_cell.angle_gamma   90.00
#
_symmetry.space_group_name_H-M   'P 1'
#
loop_
_entity.id
_entity.type
_entity.pdbx_description
1 polymer ?
#
loop_
_entity_poly.entity_id
_entity_poly.type
_entity_poly.pdbx_seq_one_letter_code
_entity_poly.pdbx_strand_id
1 'polypeptide(L)'
;MGVDYRGDMGRVRNAFARYQATGNLSVVVTADIIIVEYSLNDAETLSETPFDNSVRRPFERLLRKLLSYPNKPAVLLLNAYTWFDLGQSSSRNGLYYTGSDREFHELATYYQLPTVGVKNACWRSMAAGVPGFNVSRTRGDVNGATEAPEIDAQLKGNVFYWDVVHPEGHTGHRAMADLAVHLLADAARAVTKHRHYNHTADLARAAAPLPPPMIPGNWESTTDKCFIGDMLQAAVLPPPTPAAANTAFQWLNDQPPHKRAKWGLVATQPGATIEFKIDTSTPAKSNVEAAELQEYATVEVAHLRSYQGMGQASLECVSGCSCKAAPLNGHHTTHTSLVALHEVVVSQ
;
A
#
# COMPACT_ATOMS: atom_id res chain seq x y z
N MET A 1 12.68 1.38 -35.16
CA MET A 1 12.68 0.33 -34.14
C MET A 1 11.47 0.55 -33.27
N GLY A 2 10.53 -0.40 -33.20
CA GLY A 2 9.40 -0.31 -32.26
C GLY A 2 9.87 -0.70 -30.86
N VAL A 3 9.52 0.08 -29.85
CA VAL A 3 9.68 -0.31 -28.45
C VAL A 3 8.37 -0.98 -28.02
N ASP A 4 8.45 -2.22 -27.53
CA ASP A 4 7.30 -2.93 -26.96
C ASP A 4 7.20 -2.57 -25.47
N TYR A 5 6.02 -2.12 -25.03
CA TYR A 5 5.76 -1.74 -23.64
C TYR A 5 4.81 -2.75 -23.01
N ARG A 6 5.20 -3.29 -21.85
CA ARG A 6 4.33 -4.15 -21.03
C ARG A 6 3.92 -3.41 -19.77
N GLY A 7 2.63 -3.19 -19.60
CA GLY A 7 2.06 -2.68 -18.35
C GLY A 7 1.69 -3.84 -17.44
N ASP A 8 2.08 -3.74 -16.16
CA ASP A 8 1.54 -4.58 -15.10
C ASP A 8 0.92 -3.69 -14.01
N MET A 9 -0.18 -4.13 -13.43
CA MET A 9 -0.86 -3.47 -12.33
C MET A 9 -0.68 -4.28 -11.05
N GLY A 10 0.39 -3.96 -10.31
CA GLY A 10 0.66 -4.48 -8.98
C GLY A 10 -0.27 -4.00 -7.87
N ARG A 11 -1.55 -3.79 -8.17
CA ARG A 11 -2.51 -3.14 -7.26
C ARG A 11 -3.27 -4.17 -6.43
N VAL A 12 -3.36 -3.90 -5.14
CA VAL A 12 -4.25 -4.61 -4.21
C VAL A 12 -5.24 -3.60 -3.66
N ARG A 13 -6.55 -3.91 -3.76
CA ARG A 13 -7.60 -2.99 -3.32
C ARG A 13 -7.49 -2.78 -1.80
N ASN A 14 -7.58 -1.52 -1.37
CA ASN A 14 -7.52 -1.11 0.04
C ASN A 14 -6.25 -1.61 0.76
N ALA A 15 -5.16 -1.77 0.02
CA ALA A 15 -3.87 -2.13 0.61
C ALA A 15 -3.08 -0.87 0.96
N PHE A 16 -2.43 -0.93 2.11
CA PHE A 16 -1.46 0.06 2.57
C PHE A 16 -0.09 -0.26 1.97
N ALA A 17 0.82 0.71 1.98
CA ALA A 17 2.20 0.47 1.54
C ALA A 17 2.86 -0.67 2.31
N ARG A 18 2.46 -0.81 3.57
CA ARG A 18 2.84 -1.91 4.46
C ARG A 18 2.60 -3.29 3.87
N TYR A 19 1.48 -3.50 3.18
CA TYR A 19 1.17 -4.78 2.54
C TYR A 19 2.18 -5.15 1.44
N GLN A 20 2.65 -4.16 0.67
CA GLN A 20 3.66 -4.42 -0.37
C GLN A 20 5.08 -4.44 0.18
N ALA A 21 5.34 -3.74 1.28
CA ALA A 21 6.65 -3.75 1.92
C ALA A 21 7.03 -5.18 2.34
N THR A 22 6.06 -5.97 2.79
CA THR A 22 6.26 -7.35 3.29
C THR A 22 5.99 -8.45 2.27
N GLY A 23 5.63 -8.11 1.03
CA GLY A 23 5.38 -9.09 -0.03
C GLY A 23 6.05 -8.74 -1.35
N ASN A 24 6.60 -9.73 -2.06
CA ASN A 24 7.07 -9.59 -3.45
C ASN A 24 5.94 -9.81 -4.48
N LEU A 25 4.68 -9.74 -4.04
CA LEU A 25 3.60 -10.42 -4.75
C LEU A 25 3.03 -9.65 -5.94
N SER A 26 3.31 -8.36 -6.06
CA SER A 26 2.57 -7.51 -7.00
C SER A 26 3.46 -6.72 -7.95
N VAL A 27 4.75 -6.57 -7.68
CA VAL A 27 5.63 -5.75 -8.52
C VAL A 27 6.62 -6.67 -9.24
N VAL A 28 6.60 -6.62 -10.57
CA VAL A 28 7.53 -7.40 -11.40
C VAL A 28 8.95 -6.93 -11.11
N VAL A 29 9.82 -7.84 -10.66
CA VAL A 29 11.22 -7.53 -10.30
C VAL A 29 12.07 -7.07 -11.49
N THR A 30 11.57 -7.28 -12.71
CA THR A 30 12.19 -6.86 -13.97
C THR A 30 11.61 -5.56 -14.52
N ALA A 31 10.78 -4.83 -13.77
CA ALA A 31 10.25 -3.55 -14.22
C ALA A 31 11.38 -2.53 -14.45
N ASP A 32 11.21 -1.66 -15.44
CA ASP A 32 12.14 -0.54 -15.71
C ASP A 32 11.66 0.78 -15.07
N ILE A 33 10.35 0.92 -14.89
CA ILE A 33 9.70 2.09 -14.29
C ILE A 33 8.63 1.60 -13.33
N ILE A 34 8.61 2.15 -12.12
CA ILE A 34 7.64 1.83 -11.07
C ILE A 34 7.01 3.14 -10.58
N ILE A 35 5.69 3.23 -10.68
CA ILE A 35 4.90 4.32 -10.12
C ILE A 35 4.32 3.87 -8.79
N VAL A 36 4.67 4.57 -7.72
CA VAL A 36 4.21 4.29 -6.35
C VAL A 36 3.16 5.32 -5.96
N GLU A 37 1.98 4.85 -5.52
CA GLU A 37 0.85 5.66 -5.06
C GLU A 37 0.23 4.94 -3.86
N TYR A 38 0.32 5.56 -2.68
CA TYR A 38 -0.34 5.11 -1.45
C TYR A 38 -0.84 6.29 -0.62
N SER A 39 -0.85 7.51 -1.18
CA SER A 39 -1.04 8.73 -0.37
C SER A 39 -2.47 8.88 0.15
N LEU A 40 -3.41 8.12 -0.42
CA LEU A 40 -4.78 7.99 0.08
C LEU A 40 -4.98 6.80 1.01
N ASN A 41 -4.29 5.69 0.76
CA ASN A 41 -4.45 4.48 1.55
C ASN A 41 -3.74 4.61 2.89
N ASP A 42 -2.52 5.11 2.89
CA ASP A 42 -1.77 5.35 4.11
C ASP A 42 -2.34 6.60 4.78
N ALA A 43 -2.85 6.45 6.01
CA ALA A 43 -3.45 7.56 6.75
C ALA A 43 -2.42 8.66 7.07
N GLU A 44 -2.88 9.91 7.13
CA GLU A 44 -2.11 11.00 7.73
C GLU A 44 -1.92 10.68 9.22
N THR A 45 -0.67 10.50 9.65
CA THR A 45 -0.37 10.25 11.05
C THR A 45 -0.14 11.58 11.75
N LEU A 46 -1.10 12.02 12.56
CA LEU A 46 -0.91 13.12 13.51
C LEU A 46 -0.08 12.69 14.74
N SER A 47 0.81 11.71 14.56
CA SER A 47 1.71 11.21 15.61
C SER A 47 2.65 12.34 16.05
N GLU A 48 3.07 12.31 17.32
CA GLU A 48 4.15 13.16 17.83
C GLU A 48 5.48 12.93 17.08
N THR A 49 5.63 11.76 16.45
CA THR A 49 6.73 11.39 15.55
C THR A 49 6.25 11.25 14.10
N PRO A 50 6.32 12.32 13.28
CA PRO A 50 5.73 12.34 11.94
C PRO A 50 6.24 11.24 10.99
N PHE A 51 7.50 10.84 11.14
CA PHE A 51 8.12 9.82 10.28
C PHE A 51 8.35 8.47 10.96
N ASP A 52 8.59 8.45 12.27
CA ASP A 52 8.81 7.19 12.98
C ASP A 52 7.49 6.65 13.52
N ASN A 53 6.73 6.00 12.63
CA ASN A 53 5.45 5.37 12.97
C ASN A 53 5.12 4.16 12.08
N SER A 54 4.05 3.46 12.43
CA SER A 54 3.60 2.21 11.79
C SER A 54 3.12 2.35 10.34
N VAL A 55 3.00 3.57 9.81
CA VAL A 55 2.60 3.84 8.43
C VAL A 55 3.81 4.25 7.58
N ARG A 56 4.64 5.17 8.08
CA ARG A 56 5.80 5.68 7.32
C ARG A 56 6.97 4.70 7.28
N ARG A 57 7.19 3.93 8.35
CA ARG A 57 8.24 2.90 8.35
C ARG A 57 8.06 1.91 7.20
N PRO A 58 6.89 1.24 7.03
CA PRO A 58 6.71 0.34 5.90
C PRO A 58 6.78 1.01 4.53
N PHE A 59 6.30 2.25 4.37
CA PHE A 59 6.40 2.96 3.11
C PHE A 59 7.87 3.21 2.69
N GLU A 60 8.72 3.62 3.62
CA GLU A 60 10.16 3.71 3.36
C GLU A 60 10.77 2.35 2.98
N ARG A 61 10.47 1.28 3.72
CA ARG A 61 10.95 -0.08 3.39
C ARG A 61 10.54 -0.50 1.99
N LEU A 62 9.31 -0.17 1.58
CA LEU A 62 8.84 -0.39 0.21
C LEU A 62 9.70 0.38 -0.80
N LEU A 63 9.94 1.68 -0.61
CA LEU A 63 10.77 2.46 -1.54
C LEU A 63 12.18 1.88 -1.69
N ARG A 64 12.83 1.57 -0.57
CA ARG A 64 14.18 0.99 -0.56
C ARG A 64 14.23 -0.35 -1.27
N LYS A 65 13.24 -1.20 -1.03
CA LYS A 65 13.06 -2.50 -1.70
C LYS A 65 12.89 -2.35 -3.21
N LEU A 66 12.03 -1.44 -3.67
CA LEU A 66 11.82 -1.23 -5.11
C LEU A 66 13.09 -0.70 -5.79
N LEU A 67 13.82 0.21 -5.13
CA LEU A 67 15.10 0.73 -5.62
C LEU A 67 16.22 -0.33 -5.61
N SER A 68 16.11 -1.36 -4.77
CA SER A 68 17.08 -2.44 -4.69
C SER A 68 16.87 -3.52 -5.75
N TYR A 69 15.74 -3.53 -6.47
CA TYR A 69 15.43 -4.51 -7.50
C TYR A 69 16.55 -4.68 -8.54
N PRO A 70 16.71 -5.90 -9.11
CA PRO A 70 17.85 -6.21 -9.99
C PRO A 70 17.98 -5.26 -11.19
N ASN A 71 16.87 -4.85 -11.79
CA ASN A 71 16.85 -3.97 -12.96
C ASN A 71 17.04 -2.48 -12.63
N LYS A 72 17.21 -2.12 -11.34
CA LYS A 72 17.34 -0.73 -10.88
C LYS A 72 16.28 0.19 -11.51
N PRO A 73 14.99 -0.13 -11.31
CA PRO A 73 13.89 0.61 -11.93
C PRO A 73 13.94 2.09 -11.55
N ALA A 74 13.50 2.95 -12.47
CA ALA A 74 13.13 4.31 -12.13
C ALA A 74 11.88 4.28 -11.25
N VAL A 75 12.02 4.61 -9.97
CA VAL A 75 10.91 4.71 -9.02
C VAL A 75 10.45 6.16 -8.97
N LEU A 76 9.16 6.39 -9.16
CA LEU A 76 8.55 7.72 -9.05
C LEU A 76 7.29 7.68 -8.19
N LEU A 77 7.02 8.80 -7.54
CA LEU A 77 5.87 8.96 -6.66
C LEU A 77 4.77 9.73 -7.37
N LEU A 78 3.60 9.11 -7.49
CA LEU A 78 2.36 9.79 -7.86
C LEU A 78 1.53 9.90 -6.59
N ASN A 79 1.28 11.11 -6.12
CA ASN A 79 0.48 11.35 -4.92
C ASN A 79 -0.96 11.71 -5.32
N ALA A 80 -1.89 10.81 -5.03
CA ALA A 80 -3.32 11.11 -5.11
C ALA A 80 -3.76 12.03 -3.95
N TYR A 81 -4.92 12.65 -4.12
CA TYR A 81 -5.51 13.59 -3.16
C TYR A 81 -7.02 13.33 -3.08
N THR A 82 -7.60 13.47 -1.89
CA THR A 82 -9.04 13.37 -1.64
C THR A 82 -9.55 14.72 -1.20
N TRP A 83 -10.53 15.24 -1.91
CA TRP A 83 -11.18 16.49 -1.54
C TRP A 83 -12.14 16.32 -0.36
N PHE A 84 -12.81 15.17 -0.28
CA PHE A 84 -13.82 14.89 0.73
C PHE A 84 -13.19 14.18 1.94
N ASP A 85 -13.50 14.65 3.16
CA ASP A 85 -13.11 13.98 4.39
C ASP A 85 -13.93 12.69 4.58
N LEU A 86 -13.23 11.57 4.80
CA LEU A 86 -13.82 10.24 4.93
C LEU A 86 -14.27 9.88 6.34
N GLY A 87 -14.07 10.75 7.35
CA GLY A 87 -14.33 10.28 8.70
C GLY A 87 -14.54 11.24 9.86
N GLN A 88 -14.31 12.56 9.78
CA GLN A 88 -14.36 13.35 11.04
C GLN A 88 -15.04 14.72 11.01
N SER A 89 -15.13 15.43 9.88
CA SER A 89 -15.98 16.62 9.78
C SER A 89 -16.01 17.16 8.34
N SER A 90 -17.17 17.59 7.84
CA SER A 90 -17.25 18.32 6.56
C SER A 90 -16.42 19.62 6.56
N SER A 91 -16.02 20.11 7.74
CA SER A 91 -15.12 21.25 7.89
C SER A 91 -13.71 21.03 7.35
N ARG A 92 -13.33 19.79 6.99
CA ARG A 92 -12.01 19.47 6.41
C ARG A 92 -12.02 19.30 4.89
N ASN A 93 -13.18 19.41 4.24
CA ASN A 93 -13.26 19.27 2.79
C ASN A 93 -12.40 20.33 2.08
N GLY A 94 -11.59 19.88 1.13
CA GLY A 94 -10.74 20.76 0.33
C GLY A 94 -9.59 21.41 1.09
N LEU A 95 -9.24 20.97 2.30
CA LEU A 95 -8.06 21.50 2.97
C LEU A 95 -6.79 21.12 2.22
N TYR A 96 -5.97 22.12 1.88
CA TYR A 96 -4.75 21.91 1.08
C TYR A 96 -3.66 21.13 1.82
N TYR A 97 -3.62 21.19 3.15
CA TYR A 97 -2.52 20.64 3.95
C TYR A 97 -2.81 19.27 4.56
N THR A 98 -3.84 18.56 4.08
CA THR A 98 -4.18 17.21 4.54
C THR A 98 -3.57 16.13 3.66
N GLY A 99 -3.52 14.91 4.20
CA GLY A 99 -3.07 13.71 3.51
C GLY A 99 -1.60 13.35 3.75
N SER A 100 -1.20 12.19 3.24
CA SER A 100 0.14 11.61 3.47
C SER A 100 1.21 12.10 2.49
N ASP A 101 0.83 12.84 1.46
CA ASP A 101 1.71 13.30 0.40
C ASP A 101 2.84 14.21 0.89
N ARG A 102 2.62 15.00 1.95
CA ARG A 102 3.68 15.83 2.56
C ARG A 102 4.83 14.97 3.08
N GLU A 103 4.52 13.92 3.83
CA GLU A 103 5.53 13.05 4.42
C GLU A 103 6.17 12.15 3.35
N PHE A 104 5.39 11.73 2.34
CA PHE A 104 5.92 11.02 1.19
C PHE A 104 6.86 11.88 0.36
N HIS A 105 6.63 13.20 0.27
CA HIS A 105 7.53 14.13 -0.40
C HIS A 105 8.88 14.26 0.30
N GLU A 106 8.90 14.21 1.64
CA GLU A 106 10.16 14.22 2.40
C GLU A 106 10.97 12.94 2.12
N LEU A 107 10.33 11.78 2.16
CA LEU A 107 10.95 10.51 1.77
C LEU A 107 11.42 10.52 0.31
N ALA A 108 10.62 11.08 -0.60
CA ALA A 108 11.00 11.27 -2.00
C ALA A 108 12.29 12.09 -2.11
N THR A 109 12.36 13.20 -1.37
CA THR A 109 13.52 14.10 -1.38
C THR A 109 14.76 13.41 -0.86
N TYR A 110 14.65 12.66 0.24
CA TYR A 110 15.75 11.90 0.82
C TYR A 110 16.34 10.88 -0.16
N TYR A 111 15.47 10.15 -0.88
CA TYR A 111 15.87 9.16 -1.89
C TYR A 111 16.05 9.74 -3.30
N GLN A 112 15.93 11.07 -3.47
CA GLN A 112 16.04 11.80 -4.74
C GLN A 112 15.06 11.27 -5.82
N LEU A 113 13.85 10.91 -5.41
CA LEU A 113 12.82 10.38 -6.29
C LEU A 113 11.98 11.51 -6.91
N PRO A 114 11.71 11.45 -8.22
CA PRO A 114 10.76 12.38 -8.83
C PRO A 114 9.35 12.13 -8.27
N THR A 115 8.63 13.22 -8.01
CA THR A 115 7.29 13.18 -7.43
C THR A 115 6.36 14.16 -8.12
N VAL A 116 5.15 13.71 -8.40
CA VAL A 116 4.03 14.52 -8.89
C VAL A 116 2.81 14.27 -8.01
N GLY A 117 1.94 15.27 -7.87
CA GLY A 117 0.81 15.15 -6.96
C GLY A 117 -0.42 15.89 -7.46
N VAL A 118 -1.58 15.26 -7.31
CA VAL A 118 -2.89 15.85 -7.64
C VAL A 118 -3.13 17.12 -6.83
N LYS A 119 -2.74 17.12 -5.54
CA LYS A 119 -2.90 18.28 -4.67
C LYS A 119 -2.20 19.52 -5.21
N ASN A 120 -0.92 19.40 -5.58
CA ASN A 120 -0.13 20.54 -6.07
C ASN A 120 -0.58 21.01 -7.46
N ALA A 121 -1.03 20.10 -8.32
CA ALA A 121 -1.37 20.42 -9.70
C ALA A 121 -2.83 20.85 -9.89
N CYS A 122 -3.76 20.25 -9.14
CA CYS A 122 -5.19 20.31 -9.45
C CYS A 122 -6.01 21.04 -8.38
N TRP A 123 -5.50 21.21 -7.16
CA TRP A 123 -6.29 21.75 -6.04
C TRP A 123 -6.89 23.13 -6.33
N ARG A 124 -6.15 24.05 -6.97
CA ARG A 124 -6.68 25.38 -7.31
C ARG A 124 -7.83 25.30 -8.30
N SER A 125 -7.74 24.42 -9.30
CA SER A 125 -8.82 24.18 -10.26
C SER A 125 -10.04 23.55 -9.60
N MET A 126 -9.82 22.66 -8.62
CA MET A 126 -10.90 22.10 -7.81
C MET A 126 -11.59 23.18 -6.96
N ALA A 127 -10.80 23.98 -6.24
CA ALA A 127 -11.31 25.07 -5.40
C ALA A 127 -12.09 26.12 -6.22
N ALA A 128 -11.67 26.38 -7.46
CA ALA A 128 -12.35 27.28 -8.38
C ALA A 128 -13.56 26.65 -9.11
N GLY A 129 -13.82 25.35 -8.93
CA GLY A 129 -14.93 24.65 -9.59
C GLY A 129 -14.81 24.59 -11.12
N VAL A 130 -13.58 24.57 -11.65
CA VAL A 130 -13.33 24.51 -13.10
C VAL A 130 -13.96 23.23 -13.69
N PRO A 131 -14.60 23.28 -14.88
CA PRO A 131 -15.12 22.08 -15.54
C PRO A 131 -14.05 20.98 -15.64
N GLY A 132 -14.42 19.77 -15.24
CA GLY A 132 -13.54 18.60 -15.12
C GLY A 132 -12.80 18.50 -13.78
N PHE A 133 -12.72 19.60 -13.02
CA PHE A 133 -12.16 19.63 -11.67
C PHE A 133 -13.22 19.92 -10.61
N ASN A 134 -14.50 19.99 -10.97
CA ASN A 134 -15.56 20.32 -10.02
C ASN A 134 -15.65 19.26 -8.89
N VAL A 135 -15.68 19.76 -7.65
CA VAL A 135 -15.73 18.98 -6.40
C VAL A 135 -16.92 19.36 -5.52
N SER A 136 -17.89 20.12 -6.05
CA SER A 136 -19.14 20.41 -5.36
C SER A 136 -19.99 19.15 -5.14
N ARG A 137 -19.78 18.11 -5.96
CA ARG A 137 -20.33 16.77 -5.81
C ARG A 137 -19.49 15.74 -6.55
N THR A 138 -19.78 14.47 -6.28
CA THR A 138 -19.22 13.28 -6.94
C THR A 138 -20.15 12.84 -8.08
N ARG A 139 -19.65 12.02 -9.01
CA ARG A 139 -20.44 11.48 -10.14
C ARG A 139 -21.39 10.36 -9.73
N GLY A 140 -20.93 9.47 -8.86
CA GLY A 140 -21.71 8.46 -8.16
C GLY A 140 -22.03 8.89 -6.73
N ASP A 141 -22.88 8.12 -6.07
CA ASP A 141 -23.21 8.35 -4.66
C ASP A 141 -22.02 7.99 -3.73
N VAL A 142 -22.21 8.17 -2.42
CA VAL A 142 -21.19 7.85 -1.41
C VAL A 142 -20.80 6.36 -1.35
N ASN A 143 -21.62 5.48 -1.95
CA ASN A 143 -21.37 4.05 -2.06
C ASN A 143 -20.79 3.66 -3.43
N GLY A 144 -20.57 4.64 -4.32
CA GLY A 144 -20.10 4.44 -5.68
C GLY A 144 -21.16 3.93 -6.65
N ALA A 145 -22.45 3.99 -6.29
CA ALA A 145 -23.55 3.67 -7.19
C ALA A 145 -23.74 4.79 -8.23
N THR A 146 -24.11 4.39 -9.45
CA THR A 146 -24.38 5.35 -10.53
C THR A 146 -25.66 6.14 -10.24
N GLU A 147 -25.61 7.44 -10.47
CA GLU A 147 -26.75 8.35 -10.37
C GLU A 147 -27.80 8.09 -11.49
N ALA A 148 -28.94 8.78 -11.41
CA ALA A 148 -29.93 8.78 -12.49
C ALA A 148 -29.26 9.16 -13.84
N PRO A 149 -29.65 8.55 -14.98
CA PRO A 149 -28.96 8.72 -16.26
C PRO A 149 -28.79 10.19 -16.69
N GLU A 150 -29.78 11.03 -16.41
CA GLU A 150 -29.76 12.46 -16.74
C GLU A 150 -28.70 13.20 -15.93
N ILE A 151 -28.55 12.85 -14.65
CA ILE A 151 -27.54 13.42 -13.75
C ILE A 151 -26.16 12.90 -14.16
N ASP A 152 -26.01 11.59 -14.38
CA ASP A 152 -24.74 10.99 -14.80
C ASP A 152 -24.20 11.66 -16.09
N ALA A 153 -25.07 11.88 -17.08
CA ALA A 153 -24.72 12.54 -18.33
C ALA A 153 -24.22 13.98 -18.11
N GLN A 154 -24.78 14.72 -17.14
CA GLN A 154 -24.35 16.07 -16.81
C GLN A 154 -23.00 16.09 -16.06
N LEU A 155 -22.73 15.11 -15.22
CA LEU A 155 -21.53 15.08 -14.38
C LEU A 155 -20.32 14.48 -15.08
N LYS A 156 -20.54 13.57 -16.05
CA LYS A 156 -19.50 12.93 -16.83
C LYS A 156 -18.63 13.97 -17.55
N GLY A 157 -17.33 13.96 -17.26
CA GLY A 157 -16.38 14.93 -17.81
C GLY A 157 -16.35 16.29 -17.09
N ASN A 158 -17.24 16.52 -16.12
CA ASN A 158 -17.37 17.82 -15.43
C ASN A 158 -16.91 17.79 -13.96
N VAL A 159 -16.99 16.65 -13.28
CA VAL A 159 -16.52 16.49 -11.89
C VAL A 159 -15.19 15.76 -11.83
N PHE A 160 -14.41 15.95 -10.77
CA PHE A 160 -13.10 15.30 -10.61
C PHE A 160 -13.20 13.87 -10.08
N TYR A 161 -14.19 13.57 -9.24
CA TYR A 161 -14.30 12.30 -8.53
C TYR A 161 -15.55 11.50 -8.92
N TRP A 162 -15.38 10.17 -8.99
CA TRP A 162 -16.47 9.20 -9.10
C TRP A 162 -17.24 9.10 -7.79
N ASP A 163 -16.57 8.85 -6.67
CA ASP A 163 -17.16 8.89 -5.33
C ASP A 163 -16.29 9.76 -4.42
N VAL A 164 -16.45 9.68 -3.10
CA VAL A 164 -15.71 10.55 -2.17
C VAL A 164 -14.19 10.29 -2.14
N VAL A 165 -13.72 9.19 -2.74
CA VAL A 165 -12.29 8.81 -2.80
C VAL A 165 -11.77 8.67 -4.23
N HIS A 166 -12.53 7.99 -5.07
CA HIS A 166 -12.04 7.51 -6.35
C HIS A 166 -12.16 8.59 -7.44
N PRO A 167 -11.08 8.88 -8.19
CA PRO A 167 -11.13 9.81 -9.31
C PRO A 167 -12.09 9.35 -10.41
N GLU A 168 -12.70 10.29 -11.11
CA GLU A 168 -13.53 10.01 -12.28
C GLU A 168 -12.65 9.69 -13.50
N GLY A 169 -13.10 8.74 -14.34
CA GLY A 169 -12.28 8.19 -15.43
C GLY A 169 -11.86 9.18 -16.51
N HIS A 170 -12.74 10.08 -16.92
CA HIS A 170 -12.50 11.06 -17.99
C HIS A 170 -11.75 12.30 -17.51
N THR A 171 -11.76 12.57 -16.21
CA THR A 171 -11.18 13.77 -15.61
C THR A 171 -10.09 13.45 -14.60
N GLY A 172 -10.42 12.99 -13.40
CA GLY A 172 -9.47 12.80 -12.30
C GLY A 172 -8.38 11.77 -12.62
N HIS A 173 -8.77 10.60 -13.14
CA HIS A 173 -7.80 9.60 -13.61
C HIS A 173 -6.98 10.10 -14.79
N ARG A 174 -7.59 10.87 -15.71
CA ARG A 174 -6.88 11.49 -16.83
C ARG A 174 -5.85 12.51 -16.33
N ALA A 175 -6.20 13.37 -15.39
CA ALA A 175 -5.29 14.35 -14.80
C ALA A 175 -4.11 13.66 -14.11
N MET A 176 -4.35 12.58 -13.36
CA MET A 176 -3.29 11.77 -12.76
C MET A 176 -2.37 11.15 -13.81
N ALA A 177 -2.93 10.63 -14.91
CA ALA A 177 -2.15 10.09 -16.02
C ALA A 177 -1.31 11.18 -16.71
N ASP A 178 -1.91 12.35 -16.97
CA ASP A 178 -1.24 13.49 -17.58
C ASP A 178 -0.06 13.98 -16.73
N LEU A 179 -0.15 13.96 -15.40
CA LEU A 179 0.97 14.28 -14.52
C LEU A 179 2.14 13.30 -14.67
N ALA A 180 1.86 11.99 -14.70
CA ALA A 180 2.90 10.99 -14.89
C ALA A 180 3.53 11.07 -16.29
N VAL A 181 2.71 11.25 -17.33
CA VAL A 181 3.18 11.42 -18.72
C VAL A 181 4.00 12.70 -18.86
N HIS A 182 3.58 13.80 -18.24
CA HIS A 182 4.31 15.07 -18.28
C HIS A 182 5.71 14.93 -17.68
N LEU A 183 5.82 14.30 -16.50
CA LEU A 183 7.11 14.01 -15.85
C LEU A 183 8.03 13.18 -16.75
N LEU A 184 7.53 12.10 -17.35
CA LEU A 184 8.30 11.26 -18.26
C LEU A 184 8.73 12.03 -19.52
N ALA A 185 7.85 12.85 -20.07
CA ALA A 185 8.13 13.67 -21.24
C ALA A 185 9.18 14.76 -20.94
N ASP A 186 9.13 15.37 -19.75
CA ASP A 186 10.16 16.30 -19.28
C ASP A 186 11.51 15.62 -19.10
N ALA A 187 11.55 14.44 -18.49
CA ALA A 187 12.78 13.67 -18.35
C ALA A 187 13.39 13.34 -19.73
N ALA A 188 12.57 12.89 -20.69
CA ALA A 188 13.02 12.62 -22.06
C ALA A 188 13.55 13.89 -22.76
N ARG A 189 12.88 15.03 -22.59
CA ARG A 189 13.36 16.32 -23.11
C ARG A 189 14.67 16.76 -22.47
N ALA A 190 14.81 16.60 -21.16
CA ALA A 190 16.02 16.99 -20.44
C ALA A 190 17.25 16.18 -20.91
N VAL A 191 17.07 14.88 -21.13
CA VAL A 191 18.12 14.00 -21.67
C VAL A 191 18.51 14.38 -23.10
N THR A 192 17.56 14.81 -23.93
CA THR A 192 17.86 15.18 -25.33
C THR A 192 18.43 16.60 -25.49
N LYS A 193 18.08 17.55 -24.61
CA LYS A 193 18.43 18.96 -24.77
C LYS A 193 19.59 19.46 -23.91
N HIS A 194 19.67 19.03 -22.65
CA HIS A 194 20.45 19.76 -21.64
C HIS A 194 21.50 18.92 -20.94
N ARG A 195 21.34 17.59 -20.96
CA ARG A 195 22.27 16.69 -20.30
C ARG A 195 23.02 15.91 -21.37
N HIS A 196 24.34 16.13 -21.47
CA HIS A 196 25.20 15.13 -22.06
C HIS A 196 25.04 13.88 -21.20
N TYR A 197 24.27 12.91 -21.68
CA TYR A 197 24.13 11.61 -21.03
C TYR A 197 25.53 11.00 -20.92
N ASN A 198 26.11 11.09 -19.72
CA ASN A 198 27.39 10.49 -19.43
C ASN A 198 27.09 9.09 -18.95
N HIS A 199 26.96 8.17 -19.91
CA HIS A 199 26.58 6.79 -19.67
C HIS A 199 27.34 6.17 -18.49
N THR A 200 28.66 6.34 -18.44
CA THR A 200 29.51 5.80 -17.37
C THR A 200 29.18 6.42 -16.01
N ALA A 201 29.07 7.75 -15.92
CA ALA A 201 28.77 8.42 -14.65
C ALA A 201 27.34 8.15 -14.17
N ASP A 202 26.38 8.03 -15.10
CA ASP A 202 24.98 7.75 -14.79
C ASP A 202 24.78 6.29 -14.36
N LEU A 203 25.47 5.34 -14.99
CA LEU A 203 25.51 3.94 -14.52
C LEU A 203 26.18 3.83 -13.15
N ALA A 204 27.29 4.53 -12.91
CA ALA A 204 27.96 4.52 -11.61
C ALA A 204 27.05 5.08 -10.51
N ARG A 205 26.28 6.12 -10.81
CA ARG A 205 25.27 6.69 -9.90
C ARG A 205 24.12 5.73 -9.63
N ALA A 206 23.61 5.06 -10.66
CA ALA A 206 22.54 4.06 -10.52
C ALA A 206 22.99 2.80 -9.76
N ALA A 207 24.29 2.48 -9.82
CA ALA A 207 24.89 1.37 -9.09
C ALA A 207 25.33 1.73 -7.66
N ALA A 208 25.31 3.02 -7.29
CA ALA A 208 25.67 3.46 -5.96
C ALA A 208 24.74 2.82 -4.91
N PRO A 209 25.26 2.45 -3.73
CA PRO A 209 24.41 1.95 -2.66
C PRO A 209 23.40 3.03 -2.27
N LEU A 210 22.19 2.60 -1.89
CA LEU A 210 21.22 3.50 -1.29
C LEU A 210 21.82 4.14 -0.03
N PRO A 211 21.44 5.39 0.30
CA PRO A 211 21.76 5.93 1.62
C PRO A 211 21.22 5.01 2.72
N PRO A 212 21.67 5.16 3.98
CA PRO A 212 20.99 4.55 5.12
C PRO A 212 19.48 4.88 5.12
N PRO A 213 18.63 4.14 5.85
CA PRO A 213 17.25 4.56 6.07
C PRO A 213 17.18 5.98 6.65
N MET A 214 16.24 6.78 6.14
CA MET A 214 15.87 8.08 6.70
C MET A 214 15.32 7.91 8.12
N ILE A 215 14.48 6.88 8.34
CA ILE A 215 14.02 6.49 9.67
C ILE A 215 15.05 5.53 10.28
N PRO A 216 15.72 5.88 11.39
CA PRO A 216 16.77 5.04 11.96
C PRO A 216 16.35 3.58 12.18
N GLY A 217 17.20 2.66 11.74
CA GLY A 217 17.00 1.21 11.84
C GLY A 217 15.92 0.63 10.91
N ASN A 218 15.26 1.43 10.07
CA ASN A 218 14.13 0.99 9.25
C ASN A 218 14.55 0.37 7.90
N TRP A 219 15.36 -0.68 7.97
CA TRP A 219 15.84 -1.38 6.77
C TRP A 219 14.76 -2.25 6.13
N GLU A 220 14.82 -2.36 4.80
CA GLU A 220 13.99 -3.28 4.05
C GLU A 220 14.39 -4.74 4.30
N SER A 221 13.41 -5.63 4.24
CA SER A 221 13.68 -7.06 4.28
C SER A 221 14.35 -7.51 2.99
N THR A 222 15.36 -8.38 3.11
CA THR A 222 16.04 -8.98 1.96
C THR A 222 15.32 -10.22 1.43
N THR A 223 14.42 -10.78 2.22
CA THR A 223 13.81 -12.09 1.99
C THR A 223 12.38 -12.06 2.51
N ASP A 224 11.49 -11.56 1.69
CA ASP A 224 10.07 -11.55 2.02
C ASP A 224 9.43 -12.89 1.65
N LYS A 225 8.94 -13.58 2.68
CA LYS A 225 8.04 -14.73 2.51
C LYS A 225 6.63 -14.26 2.79
N CYS A 226 5.86 -14.03 1.73
CA CYS A 226 4.45 -13.73 1.87
C CYS A 226 3.62 -14.97 1.54
N PHE A 227 2.87 -15.45 2.53
CA PHE A 227 2.03 -16.63 2.43
C PHE A 227 0.62 -16.19 2.05
N ILE A 228 0.26 -16.38 0.77
CA ILE A 228 -1.10 -16.17 0.27
C ILE A 228 -1.54 -17.37 -0.57
N GLY A 229 -2.85 -17.57 -0.70
CA GLY A 229 -3.41 -18.65 -1.52
C GLY A 229 -2.88 -20.02 -1.09
N ASP A 230 -2.35 -20.78 -2.05
CA ASP A 230 -1.84 -22.13 -1.80
C ASP A 230 -0.64 -22.16 -0.85
N MET A 231 0.21 -21.12 -0.85
CA MET A 231 1.33 -21.02 0.10
C MET A 231 0.83 -20.83 1.54
N LEU A 232 -0.26 -20.09 1.72
CA LEU A 232 -0.88 -19.93 3.04
C LEU A 232 -1.48 -21.25 3.52
N GLN A 233 -2.21 -21.96 2.66
CA GLN A 233 -2.76 -23.29 2.98
C GLN A 233 -1.64 -24.28 3.34
N ALA A 234 -0.55 -24.31 2.57
CA ALA A 234 0.58 -25.19 2.82
C ALA A 234 1.33 -24.89 4.12
N ALA A 235 1.22 -23.66 4.64
CA ALA A 235 1.81 -23.28 5.92
C ALA A 235 0.98 -23.74 7.13
N VAL A 236 -0.29 -24.16 6.94
CA VAL A 236 -1.16 -24.60 8.03
C VAL A 236 -0.73 -25.97 8.53
N LEU A 237 -0.50 -26.08 9.84
CA LEU A 237 -0.23 -27.36 10.50
C LEU A 237 -1.54 -28.13 10.72
N PRO A 238 -1.50 -29.48 10.68
CA PRO A 238 -2.66 -30.30 11.05
C PRO A 238 -3.11 -29.99 12.49
N PRO A 239 -4.42 -30.05 12.78
CA PRO A 239 -4.92 -29.81 14.12
C PRO A 239 -4.32 -30.84 15.11
N PRO A 240 -4.02 -30.43 16.36
CA PRO A 240 -3.33 -31.30 17.32
C PRO A 240 -4.19 -32.50 17.77
N THR A 241 -5.52 -32.43 17.60
CA THR A 241 -6.44 -33.53 17.91
C THR A 241 -7.59 -33.60 16.89
N PRO A 242 -8.23 -34.78 16.71
CA PRO A 242 -9.43 -34.91 15.89
C PRO A 242 -10.60 -34.03 16.35
N ALA A 243 -10.73 -33.80 17.66
CA ALA A 243 -11.75 -32.91 18.21
C ALA A 243 -11.54 -31.45 17.78
N ALA A 244 -10.28 -30.99 17.74
CA ALA A 244 -9.93 -29.65 17.27
C ALA A 244 -10.20 -29.47 15.76
N ALA A 245 -10.21 -30.55 14.97
CA ALA A 245 -10.54 -30.46 13.55
C ALA A 245 -11.99 -29.98 13.30
N ASN A 246 -12.93 -30.30 14.20
CA ASN A 246 -14.34 -29.92 14.05
C ASN A 246 -14.61 -28.44 14.38
N THR A 247 -13.67 -27.76 15.05
CA THR A 247 -13.71 -26.33 15.36
C THR A 247 -12.65 -25.55 14.60
N ALA A 248 -11.98 -26.18 13.63
CA ALA A 248 -10.84 -25.58 12.94
C ALA A 248 -11.26 -24.47 11.96
N PHE A 249 -10.31 -23.61 11.65
CA PHE A 249 -10.41 -22.69 10.53
C PHE A 249 -10.58 -23.44 9.21
N GLN A 250 -11.45 -22.94 8.35
CA GLN A 250 -11.75 -23.51 7.04
C GLN A 250 -11.21 -22.59 5.94
N TRP A 251 -10.67 -23.21 4.88
CA TRP A 251 -10.28 -22.48 3.67
C TRP A 251 -11.51 -22.17 2.84
N LEU A 252 -11.94 -20.90 2.85
CA LEU A 252 -13.19 -20.47 2.22
C LEU A 252 -12.97 -19.30 1.27
N ASN A 253 -13.75 -19.28 0.19
CA ASN A 253 -13.89 -18.14 -0.70
C ASN A 253 -15.07 -17.29 -0.23
N ASP A 254 -14.79 -16.09 0.27
CA ASP A 254 -15.80 -15.14 0.74
C ASP A 254 -16.47 -14.35 -0.41
N GLN A 255 -16.43 -14.85 -1.64
CA GLN A 255 -17.03 -14.19 -2.79
C GLN A 255 -17.88 -15.16 -3.62
N PRO A 256 -19.03 -14.69 -4.15
CA PRO A 256 -19.79 -15.45 -5.12
C PRO A 256 -18.95 -15.84 -6.34
N PRO A 257 -19.30 -16.92 -7.06
CA PRO A 257 -18.52 -17.43 -8.20
C PRO A 257 -18.28 -16.41 -9.33
N HIS A 258 -19.16 -15.41 -9.49
CA HIS A 258 -19.06 -14.38 -10.52
C HIS A 258 -18.19 -13.18 -10.10
N LYS A 259 -17.69 -13.14 -8.86
CA LYS A 259 -16.79 -12.11 -8.35
C LYS A 259 -15.39 -12.67 -8.21
N ARG A 260 -14.39 -11.77 -8.18
CA ARG A 260 -13.00 -12.15 -7.91
C ARG A 260 -12.94 -12.86 -6.56
N ALA A 261 -12.49 -14.11 -6.55
CA ALA A 261 -12.37 -14.90 -5.34
C ALA A 261 -11.53 -14.19 -4.28
N LYS A 262 -11.96 -14.30 -3.02
CA LYS A 262 -11.22 -13.84 -1.84
C LYS A 262 -11.08 -15.03 -0.91
N TRP A 263 -10.02 -15.78 -1.12
CA TRP A 263 -9.71 -16.95 -0.31
C TRP A 263 -9.05 -16.55 1.00
N GLY A 264 -9.42 -17.23 2.08
CA GLY A 264 -8.82 -17.06 3.40
C GLY A 264 -9.21 -18.19 4.35
N LEU A 265 -8.67 -18.13 5.56
CA LEU A 265 -8.96 -19.06 6.64
C LEU A 265 -10.01 -18.42 7.55
N VAL A 266 -11.12 -19.12 7.79
CA VAL A 266 -12.27 -18.59 8.55
C VAL A 266 -12.70 -19.57 9.62
N ALA A 267 -12.92 -19.08 10.84
CA ALA A 267 -13.57 -19.83 11.91
C ALA A 267 -14.78 -19.06 12.43
N THR A 268 -15.85 -19.77 12.79
CA THR A 268 -17.11 -19.19 13.28
C THR A 268 -17.43 -19.59 14.72
N GLN A 269 -16.59 -20.43 15.33
CA GLN A 269 -16.78 -20.93 16.70
C GLN A 269 -15.71 -20.36 17.63
N PRO A 270 -16.08 -19.83 18.81
CA PRO A 270 -15.12 -19.49 19.85
C PRO A 270 -14.24 -20.69 20.23
N GLY A 271 -12.96 -20.44 20.48
CA GLY A 271 -11.99 -21.50 20.81
C GLY A 271 -11.38 -22.22 19.61
N ALA A 272 -11.77 -21.87 18.38
CA ALA A 272 -11.09 -22.31 17.17
C ALA A 272 -9.60 -21.88 17.17
N THR A 273 -8.71 -22.79 16.80
CA THR A 273 -7.28 -22.52 16.66
C THR A 273 -6.78 -22.87 15.26
N ILE A 274 -5.70 -22.22 14.86
CA ILE A 274 -4.94 -22.53 13.66
C ILE A 274 -3.46 -22.25 13.93
N GLU A 275 -2.61 -23.19 13.54
CA GLU A 275 -1.17 -23.08 13.70
C GLU A 275 -0.50 -22.99 12.33
N PHE A 276 0.49 -22.09 12.21
CA PHE A 276 1.26 -21.90 10.99
C PHE A 276 2.72 -22.27 11.22
N LYS A 277 3.31 -23.01 10.28
CA LYS A 277 4.75 -23.21 10.21
C LYS A 277 5.36 -22.15 9.30
N ILE A 278 6.03 -21.18 9.92
CA ILE A 278 6.77 -20.13 9.22
C ILE A 278 8.25 -20.24 9.55
N ASP A 279 9.09 -19.84 8.59
CA ASP A 279 10.53 -19.79 8.79
C ASP A 279 10.94 -18.37 9.17
N THR A 280 11.34 -18.19 10.41
CA THR A 280 11.80 -16.93 10.99
C THR A 280 13.31 -16.77 10.92
N SER A 281 14.07 -17.76 10.46
CA SER A 281 15.54 -17.78 10.52
C SER A 281 16.21 -16.81 9.55
N THR A 282 15.46 -16.17 8.65
CA THR A 282 16.06 -15.28 7.67
C THR A 282 16.22 -13.88 8.28
N PRO A 283 17.46 -13.39 8.50
CA PRO A 283 17.68 -12.12 9.17
C PRO A 283 17.17 -10.96 8.32
N ALA A 284 16.42 -10.04 8.95
CA ALA A 284 16.26 -8.71 8.41
C ALA A 284 17.65 -8.03 8.45
N LYS A 285 18.14 -7.47 7.33
CA LYS A 285 19.39 -6.70 7.34
C LYS A 285 19.20 -5.41 8.13
N SER A 286 19.27 -5.44 9.45
CA SER A 286 19.50 -4.22 10.23
C SER A 286 21.01 -4.01 10.32
N ASN A 287 21.54 -3.06 9.53
CA ASN A 287 22.99 -2.88 9.39
C ASN A 287 23.58 -1.79 10.30
N VAL A 288 22.84 -1.27 11.27
CA VAL A 288 23.38 -0.27 12.21
C VAL A 288 22.75 -0.51 13.59
N GLU A 289 23.59 -0.84 14.57
CA GLU A 289 23.31 -0.99 16.01
C GLU A 289 22.44 -2.16 16.50
N ALA A 290 21.49 -2.68 15.73
CA ALA A 290 20.75 -3.91 16.10
C ALA A 290 21.45 -5.22 15.68
N ALA A 291 22.72 -5.15 15.24
CA ALA A 291 23.56 -6.33 15.05
C ALA A 291 23.84 -7.10 16.36
N GLU A 292 23.61 -6.49 17.52
CA GLU A 292 23.59 -7.20 18.82
C GLU A 292 22.22 -7.82 19.15
N LEU A 293 21.17 -7.53 18.37
CA LEU A 293 19.80 -8.02 18.53
C LEU A 293 19.36 -8.89 17.35
N GLN A 294 20.29 -9.61 16.70
CA GLN A 294 20.08 -10.61 15.62
C GLN A 294 19.14 -11.79 16.01
N GLU A 295 18.39 -11.67 17.09
CA GLU A 295 17.52 -12.72 17.62
C GLU A 295 16.07 -12.53 17.23
N TYR A 296 15.69 -11.56 16.39
CA TYR A 296 14.28 -11.27 16.11
C TYR A 296 13.92 -11.14 14.63
N ALA A 297 12.75 -11.68 14.27
CA ALA A 297 12.08 -11.48 13.00
C ALA A 297 10.75 -10.73 13.20
N THR A 298 10.27 -10.08 12.15
CA THR A 298 8.93 -9.47 12.12
C THR A 298 7.98 -10.36 11.34
N VAL A 299 6.86 -10.72 11.96
CA VAL A 299 5.77 -11.46 11.35
C VAL A 299 4.56 -10.54 11.22
N GLU A 300 3.98 -10.48 10.03
CA GLU A 300 2.74 -9.74 9.80
C GLU A 300 1.59 -10.67 9.49
N VAL A 301 0.48 -10.49 10.21
CA VAL A 301 -0.76 -11.23 9.96
C VAL A 301 -1.80 -10.29 9.37
N ALA A 302 -2.19 -10.59 8.13
CA ALA A 302 -3.33 -9.95 7.48
C ALA A 302 -4.63 -10.62 7.93
N HIS A 303 -5.57 -9.83 8.45
CA HIS A 303 -6.91 -10.30 8.82
C HIS A 303 -7.97 -9.30 8.39
N LEU A 304 -9.20 -9.77 8.26
CA LEU A 304 -10.33 -8.91 7.96
C LEU A 304 -10.75 -8.17 9.24
N ARG A 305 -11.04 -6.88 9.11
CA ARG A 305 -11.80 -6.12 10.09
C ARG A 305 -13.12 -5.64 9.48
N SER A 306 -14.20 -5.69 10.25
CA SER A 306 -15.54 -5.23 9.86
C SER A 306 -16.34 -4.76 11.08
N TYR A 307 -17.46 -4.08 10.84
CA TYR A 307 -18.39 -3.60 11.86
C TYR A 307 -19.37 -4.63 12.39
N GLN A 308 -19.49 -5.78 11.74
CA GLN A 308 -20.42 -6.83 12.15
C GLN A 308 -19.86 -8.22 11.83
N GLY A 309 -20.29 -9.21 12.61
CA GLY A 309 -19.96 -10.62 12.37
C GLY A 309 -18.48 -10.96 12.59
N MET A 310 -17.74 -10.13 13.33
CA MET A 310 -16.30 -10.30 13.54
C MET A 310 -15.99 -10.77 14.97
N GLY A 311 -15.15 -11.80 15.06
CA GLY A 311 -14.60 -12.28 16.32
C GLY A 311 -13.32 -11.56 16.73
N GLN A 312 -12.76 -12.01 17.85
CA GLN A 312 -11.43 -11.67 18.32
C GLN A 312 -10.59 -12.95 18.39
N ALA A 313 -9.28 -12.83 18.19
CA ALA A 313 -8.33 -13.91 18.32
C ALA A 313 -7.10 -13.45 19.12
N SER A 314 -6.31 -14.41 19.60
CA SER A 314 -4.97 -14.16 20.14
C SER A 314 -3.95 -14.78 19.19
N LEU A 315 -2.88 -14.05 18.92
CA LEU A 315 -1.73 -14.52 18.15
C LEU A 315 -0.57 -14.76 19.11
N GLU A 316 0.00 -15.96 19.09
CA GLU A 316 1.08 -16.36 19.99
C GLU A 316 2.06 -17.33 19.32
N CYS A 317 3.26 -17.40 19.87
CA CYS A 317 4.29 -18.32 19.43
C CYS A 317 4.17 -19.62 20.21
N VAL A 318 3.98 -20.72 19.49
CA VAL A 318 3.71 -22.04 20.10
C VAL A 318 5.01 -22.85 20.29
N SER A 319 5.91 -22.82 19.31
CA SER A 319 7.16 -23.60 19.32
C SER A 319 8.20 -23.01 18.39
N GLY A 320 9.48 -23.16 18.74
CA GLY A 320 10.63 -22.76 17.91
C GLY A 320 10.96 -21.27 17.93
N CYS A 321 10.03 -20.42 18.36
CA CYS A 321 10.23 -19.00 18.59
C CYS A 321 9.44 -18.55 19.82
N SER A 322 9.73 -17.34 20.30
CA SER A 322 9.01 -16.67 21.38
C SER A 322 8.47 -15.33 20.93
N CYS A 323 7.27 -14.98 21.38
CA CYS A 323 6.70 -13.66 21.17
C CYS A 323 5.69 -13.36 22.26
N LYS A 324 5.41 -12.08 22.45
CA LYS A 324 4.32 -11.65 23.32
C LYS A 324 2.99 -11.94 22.63
N ALA A 325 2.08 -12.61 23.34
CA ALA A 325 0.72 -12.81 22.85
C ALA A 325 0.07 -11.46 22.49
N ALA A 326 -0.52 -11.41 21.30
CA ALA A 326 -1.03 -10.17 20.73
C ALA A 326 -2.51 -10.33 20.32
N PRO A 327 -3.41 -9.45 20.77
CA PRO A 327 -4.82 -9.54 20.43
C PRO A 327 -5.07 -9.09 18.99
N LEU A 328 -5.80 -9.90 18.24
CA LEU A 328 -6.35 -9.58 16.92
C LEU A 328 -7.83 -9.23 17.07
N ASN A 329 -8.16 -7.95 16.91
CA ASN A 329 -9.55 -7.50 16.97
C ASN A 329 -10.14 -7.33 15.56
N GLY A 330 -10.96 -8.30 15.15
CA GLY A 330 -11.68 -8.24 13.89
C GLY A 330 -12.75 -7.14 13.84
N HIS A 331 -13.15 -6.55 14.97
CA HIS A 331 -14.21 -5.54 15.01
C HIS A 331 -13.68 -4.10 14.90
N HIS A 332 -14.41 -3.24 14.18
CA HIS A 332 -14.28 -1.77 14.24
C HIS A 332 -15.63 -1.11 13.99
N THR A 333 -15.79 0.17 14.32
CA THR A 333 -17.10 0.85 14.23
C THR A 333 -17.41 1.41 12.85
N THR A 334 -16.44 1.53 11.94
CA THR A 334 -16.66 2.05 10.59
C THR A 334 -17.42 1.03 9.74
N HIS A 335 -18.46 1.46 9.03
CA HIS A 335 -19.32 0.60 8.19
C HIS A 335 -18.65 0.16 6.88
N THR A 336 -17.43 -0.36 6.98
CA THR A 336 -16.63 -0.86 5.86
C THR A 336 -15.93 -2.14 6.30
N SER A 337 -15.53 -2.98 5.34
CA SER A 337 -14.65 -4.12 5.62
C SER A 337 -13.27 -3.83 5.07
N LEU A 338 -12.25 -3.92 5.93
CA LEU A 338 -10.88 -3.54 5.60
C LEU A 338 -9.91 -4.67 5.93
N VAL A 339 -8.83 -4.79 5.15
CA VAL A 339 -7.70 -5.63 5.52
C VAL A 339 -6.91 -4.88 6.58
N ALA A 340 -6.65 -5.53 7.71
CA ALA A 340 -5.79 -5.03 8.75
C ALA A 340 -4.53 -5.89 8.84
N LEU A 341 -3.39 -5.23 9.03
CA LEU A 341 -2.10 -5.88 9.24
C LEU A 341 -1.71 -5.74 10.70
N HIS A 342 -1.40 -6.87 11.32
CA HIS A 342 -0.92 -6.92 12.70
C HIS A 342 0.54 -7.33 12.72
N GLU A 343 1.40 -6.53 13.37
CA GLU A 343 2.83 -6.84 13.54
C GLU A 343 3.05 -7.65 14.80
N VAL A 344 3.89 -8.68 14.73
CA VAL A 344 4.46 -9.35 15.89
C VAL A 344 5.95 -9.50 15.69
N VAL A 345 6.72 -9.10 16.70
CA VAL A 345 8.15 -9.39 16.80
C VAL A 345 8.30 -10.77 17.43
N VAL A 346 8.99 -11.67 16.74
CA VAL A 346 9.20 -13.06 17.14
C VAL A 346 10.70 -13.33 17.27
N SER A 347 11.10 -14.18 18.22
CA SER A 347 12.50 -14.60 18.27
C SER A 347 12.86 -15.54 17.10
N GLN A 348 14.12 -15.56 16.70
CA GLN A 348 14.67 -16.45 15.69
C GLN A 348 15.17 -17.76 16.28
#